data_AF-A0A1E4MAG2-F1
#
_entry.id   AF-A0A1E4MAG2-F1
#
_cell.length_a   1.000
_cell.length_b   1.000
_cell.length_c   1.000
_cell.angle_alpha   90.00
_cell.angle_beta   90.00
_cell.angle_gamma   90.00
#
_symmetry.space_group_name_H-M   'P 1'
#
loop_
_entity.id
_entity.type
_entity.pdbx_description
1 polymer ?
#
loop_
_entity_poly.entity_id
_entity_poly.type
_entity_poly.pdbx_seq_one_letter_code
_entity_poly.pdbx_strand_id
1 'polypeptide(L)'
;MDFDDQMRRYFGTTELEALTPAALESGKERLAVEFGLERDRGRRFAMWALMHILGNAPDLDVAFKDPADQDIARDFMDMLAQASASNGS
;
A
#
# COMPACT_ATOMS: atom_id res chain seq x y z
N MET A 1 10.15 -7.43 -8.49
CA MET A 1 10.35 -6.63 -7.27
C MET A 1 9.57 -7.32 -6.20
N ASP A 2 10.27 -7.81 -5.20
CA ASP A 2 9.64 -8.39 -4.01
C ASP A 2 9.16 -7.26 -3.06
N PHE A 3 8.31 -7.58 -2.10
CA PHE A 3 7.91 -6.65 -1.04
C PHE A 3 9.13 -6.08 -0.30
N ASP A 4 10.11 -6.94 0.00
CA ASP A 4 11.35 -6.54 0.67
C ASP A 4 12.18 -5.53 -0.15
N ASP A 5 12.17 -5.66 -1.48
CA ASP A 5 12.85 -4.70 -2.37
C ASP A 5 12.17 -3.34 -2.32
N GLN A 6 10.84 -3.31 -2.30
CA GLN A 6 10.08 -2.06 -2.19
C GLN A 6 10.34 -1.39 -0.84
N MET A 7 10.33 -2.17 0.24
CA MET A 7 10.61 -1.69 1.58
C MET A 7 11.99 -1.03 1.69
N ARG A 8 13.05 -1.70 1.21
CA ARG A 8 14.40 -1.11 1.18
C ARG A 8 14.48 0.14 0.30
N ARG A 9 13.76 0.16 -0.83
CA ARG A 9 13.77 1.30 -1.76
C ARG A 9 13.11 2.56 -1.19
N TYR A 10 11.99 2.41 -0.48
CA TYR A 10 11.22 3.52 0.06
C TYR A 10 11.63 3.93 1.46
N PHE A 11 11.99 2.96 2.31
CA PHE A 11 12.23 3.18 3.73
C PHE A 11 13.67 2.91 4.17
N GLY A 12 14.53 2.37 3.29
CA GLY A 12 15.92 2.04 3.61
C GLY A 12 16.09 0.80 4.49
N THR A 13 14.99 0.20 4.94
CA THR A 13 14.94 -1.01 5.78
C THR A 13 13.68 -1.83 5.46
N THR A 14 13.72 -3.12 5.80
CA THR A 14 12.54 -4.00 5.79
C THR A 14 11.76 -3.95 7.11
N GLU A 15 12.35 -3.37 8.16
CA GLU A 15 11.74 -3.26 9.49
C GLU A 15 11.08 -1.89 9.69
N LEU A 16 9.76 -1.80 9.48
CA LEU A 16 8.99 -0.56 9.68
C LEU A 16 9.06 -0.07 11.13
N GLU A 17 9.10 -0.99 12.10
CA GLU A 17 9.13 -0.66 13.53
C GLU A 17 10.43 0.06 13.95
N ALA A 18 11.50 -0.10 13.16
CA ALA A 18 12.77 0.58 13.39
C ALA A 18 12.80 2.01 12.81
N LEU A 19 11.78 2.41 12.05
CA LEU A 19 11.73 3.73 11.42
C LEU A 19 11.38 4.82 12.43
N THR A 20 12.04 5.97 12.29
CA THR A 20 11.56 7.18 12.93
C THR A 20 10.25 7.64 12.28
N PRO A 21 9.36 8.34 12.99
CA PRO A 21 8.14 8.89 12.40
C PRO A 21 8.42 9.75 11.16
N ALA A 22 9.49 10.54 11.18
CA ALA A 22 9.90 11.36 10.03
C ALA A 22 10.32 10.51 8.83
N ALA A 23 11.08 9.42 9.03
CA ALA A 23 11.48 8.52 7.95
C ALA A 23 10.27 7.77 7.36
N LEU A 24 9.31 7.39 8.20
CA LEU A 24 8.07 6.77 7.77
C LEU A 24 7.25 7.72 6.87
N GLU A 25 7.06 8.97 7.30
CA GLU A 25 6.33 9.97 6.50
C GLU A 25 7.04 10.29 5.18
N SER A 26 8.37 10.46 5.18
CA SER A 26 9.12 10.65 3.92
C SER A 26 9.00 9.45 2.97
N GLY A 27 9.00 8.22 3.49
CA GLY A 27 8.78 7.01 2.69
C GLY A 27 7.36 6.94 2.10
N LYS A 28 6.35 7.31 2.90
CA LYS A 28 4.94 7.42 2.47
C LYS A 28 4.77 8.44 1.35
N GLU A 29 5.37 9.62 1.47
CA GLU A 29 5.35 10.67 0.43
C GLU A 29 5.97 10.17 -0.88
N ARG A 30 7.15 9.53 -0.79
CA ARG A 30 7.84 8.99 -1.97
C ARG A 30 7.02 7.90 -2.65
N LEU A 31 6.39 7.01 -1.86
CA LEU A 31 5.51 5.97 -2.38
C LEU A 31 4.29 6.56 -3.08
N ALA A 32 3.66 7.60 -2.51
CA ALA A 32 2.53 8.30 -3.11
C ALA A 32 2.87 8.98 -4.44
N VAL A 33 4.06 9.60 -4.53
CA VAL A 33 4.56 10.21 -5.78
C VAL A 33 4.74 9.14 -6.87
N GLU A 34 5.44 8.05 -6.56
CA GLU A 34 5.66 6.97 -7.55
C GLU A 34 4.32 6.30 -7.95
N PHE A 35 3.38 6.17 -7.02
CA PHE A 35 2.04 5.64 -7.29
C PHE A 35 1.28 6.50 -8.33
N GLY A 36 1.42 7.82 -8.27
CA GLY A 36 0.84 8.74 -9.25
C GLY A 36 1.46 8.61 -10.65
N LEU A 37 2.68 8.11 -10.75
CA LEU A 37 3.41 7.92 -12.01
C LEU A 37 3.19 6.52 -12.60
N GLU A 38 2.91 5.52 -11.76
CA GLU A 38 2.74 4.13 -12.16
C GLU A 38 1.57 3.92 -13.13
N ARG A 39 1.79 3.07 -14.14
CA ARG A 39 0.84 2.78 -15.23
C ARG A 39 0.49 1.31 -15.32
N ASP A 40 1.36 0.44 -14.82
CA ASP A 40 1.06 -0.98 -14.75
C ASP A 40 0.02 -1.25 -13.66
N ARG A 41 -1.10 -1.88 -14.04
CA ARG A 41 -2.24 -2.10 -13.13
C ARG A 41 -1.86 -2.96 -11.93
N GLY A 42 -1.09 -4.02 -12.15
CA GLY A 42 -0.67 -4.94 -11.09
C GLY A 42 0.27 -4.26 -10.09
N ARG A 43 1.26 -3.53 -10.57
CA ARG A 43 2.17 -2.75 -9.72
C ARG A 43 1.45 -1.64 -8.98
N ARG A 44 0.52 -0.95 -9.65
CA ARG A 44 -0.28 0.12 -9.03
C ARG A 44 -1.15 -0.42 -7.90
N PHE A 45 -1.76 -1.59 -8.09
CA PHE A 45 -2.48 -2.29 -7.03
C PHE A 45 -1.56 -2.65 -5.86
N ALA A 46 -0.40 -3.25 -6.11
CA ALA A 46 0.54 -3.62 -5.06
C ALA A 46 1.02 -2.41 -4.25
N MET A 47 1.30 -1.28 -4.91
CA MET A 47 1.67 -0.02 -4.26
C MET A 47 0.52 0.55 -3.41
N TRP A 48 -0.70 0.56 -3.95
CA TRP A 48 -1.88 1.00 -3.21
C TRP A 48 -2.15 0.13 -1.98
N ALA A 49 -2.03 -1.20 -2.11
CA ALA A 49 -2.20 -2.14 -0.99
C ALA A 49 -1.19 -1.86 0.14
N LEU A 50 0.08 -1.58 -0.22
CA LEU A 50 1.09 -1.16 0.75
C LEU A 50 0.70 0.17 1.42
N MET A 51 0.26 1.17 0.66
CA MET A 51 -0.21 2.44 1.22
C MET A 51 -1.42 2.26 2.16
N HIS A 52 -2.29 1.30 1.86
CA HIS A 52 -3.47 1.01 2.67
C HIS A 52 -3.06 0.45 4.04
N ILE A 53 -2.14 -0.52 4.05
CA ILE A 53 -1.56 -1.07 5.29
C ILE A 53 -0.85 0.03 6.10
N LEU A 54 -0.18 0.97 5.43
CA LEU A 54 0.49 2.11 6.07
C LEU A 54 -0.46 3.25 6.49
N GLY A 55 -1.76 3.15 6.17
CA GLY A 55 -2.79 4.12 6.54
C GLY A 55 -2.77 5.43 5.73
N ASN A 56 -2.15 5.44 4.54
CA ASN A 56 -2.06 6.63 3.69
C ASN A 56 -2.56 6.41 2.25
N ALA A 57 -3.28 5.31 1.99
CA ALA A 57 -3.85 5.05 0.68
C ALA A 57 -4.92 6.09 0.29
N PRO A 58 -4.93 6.55 -0.97
CA PRO A 58 -6.06 7.31 -1.51
C PRO A 58 -7.30 6.44 -1.67
N ASP A 59 -8.48 7.09 -1.74
CA ASP A 59 -9.76 6.43 -2.01
C ASP A 59 -9.75 5.65 -3.34
N LEU A 60 -10.60 4.61 -3.44
CA LEU A 60 -10.59 3.70 -4.58
C LEU A 60 -10.91 4.37 -5.92
N ASP A 61 -11.80 5.35 -5.94
CA ASP A 61 -12.17 6.11 -7.13
C ASP A 61 -11.06 7.07 -7.59
N VAL A 62 -10.26 7.56 -6.65
CA VAL A 62 -9.03 8.34 -6.93
C VAL A 62 -7.90 7.41 -7.40
N ALA A 63 -7.74 6.28 -6.71
CA ALA A 63 -6.70 5.30 -6.97
C ALA A 63 -6.91 4.56 -8.29
N PHE A 64 -8.14 4.15 -8.61
CA PHE A 64 -8.44 3.28 -9.74
C PHE A 64 -9.62 3.83 -10.55
N LYS A 65 -9.37 4.07 -11.85
CA LYS A 65 -10.40 4.54 -12.78
C LYS A 65 -11.33 3.43 -13.25
N ASP A 66 -10.84 2.19 -13.26
CA ASP A 66 -11.57 1.03 -13.73
C ASP A 66 -12.34 0.40 -12.56
N PRO A 67 -13.67 0.20 -12.68
CA PRO A 67 -14.46 -0.48 -11.66
C PRO A 67 -13.89 -1.85 -11.25
N ALA A 68 -13.33 -2.62 -12.19
CA ALA A 68 -12.77 -3.93 -11.89
C ALA A 68 -11.55 -3.86 -10.96
N ASP A 69 -10.72 -2.82 -11.10
CA ASP A 69 -9.59 -2.60 -10.19
C ASP A 69 -10.08 -2.15 -8.80
N GLN A 70 -11.15 -1.36 -8.74
CA GLN A 70 -11.77 -0.99 -7.47
C GLN A 70 -12.34 -2.21 -6.75
N ASP A 71 -12.97 -3.14 -7.46
CA ASP A 71 -13.50 -4.36 -6.86
C ASP A 71 -12.40 -5.25 -6.30
N ILE A 72 -11.29 -5.42 -7.02
CA ILE A 72 -10.10 -6.13 -6.51
C ILE A 72 -9.58 -5.49 -5.21
N ALA A 73 -9.58 -4.16 -5.15
CA ALA A 73 -9.18 -3.42 -3.95
C ALA A 73 -10.17 -3.55 -2.79
N ARG A 74 -11.48 -3.62 -3.07
CA ARG A 74 -12.51 -3.94 -2.07
C ARG A 74 -12.31 -5.34 -1.51
N ASP A 75 -12.13 -6.33 -2.38
CA ASP A 75 -11.88 -7.72 -1.98
C ASP A 75 -10.65 -7.84 -1.07
N PHE A 76 -9.59 -7.08 -1.36
CA PHE A 76 -8.40 -7.01 -0.52
C PHE A 76 -8.67 -6.40 0.87
N MET A 77 -9.41 -5.29 0.95
CA MET A 77 -9.79 -4.68 2.22
C MET A 77 -10.65 -5.62 3.06
N ASP A 78 -11.61 -6.30 2.43
CA ASP A 78 -12.47 -7.28 3.10
C ASP A 78 -11.66 -8.47 3.62
N MET A 79 -10.65 -8.93 2.86
CA MET A 79 -9.73 -9.98 3.29
C MET A 79 -8.89 -9.53 4.51
N LEU A 80 -8.37 -8.30 4.52
CA LEU A 80 -7.62 -7.76 5.66
C LEU A 80 -8.49 -7.60 6.91
N ALA A 81 -9.73 -7.13 6.73
CA ALA A 81 -10.69 -6.99 7.81
C ALA A 81 -11.02 -8.36 8.43
N GLN A 82 -11.24 -9.38 7.59
CA GLN A 82 -11.47 -10.75 8.04
C GLN A 82 -10.26 -11.34 8.76
N ALA A 83 -9.04 -11.17 8.23
CA ALA A 83 -7.82 -11.64 8.88
C ALA A 83 -7.65 -11.01 10.28
N SER A 84 -7.90 -9.71 10.39
CA SER A 84 -7.84 -9.00 11.68
C SER A 84 -8.92 -9.46 12.66
N ALA A 85 -10.14 -9.75 12.18
CA ALA A 85 -11.22 -10.27 13.02
C ALA A 85 -10.95 -11.71 13.50
N SER A 86 -10.32 -12.55 12.66
CA SER A 86 -10.00 -13.94 13.01
C SER A 86 -8.90 -14.09 14.06
N ASN A 87 -7.95 -13.15 14.14
CA ASN A 87 -6.90 -13.13 15.17
C ASN A 87 -7.39 -12.64 16.55
N GLY A 88 -8.65 -12.20 16.66
CA GLY A 88 -9.26 -11.73 17.90
C GLY A 88 -10.31 -12.67 18.50
N SER A 89 -10.45 -13.90 17.98
CA SER A 89 -11.45 -14.89 18.41
C SER A 89 -10.85 -16.05 19.20
#